data_AF-A0A812IQ89-F1
#
_entry.id   AF-A0A812IQ89-F1
#
_cell.length_a   1.000
_cell.length_b   1.000
_cell.length_c   1.000
_cell.angle_alpha   90.00
_cell.angle_beta   90.00
_cell.angle_gamma   90.00
#
_symmetry.space_group_name_H-M   'P 1'
#
loop_
_entity.id
_entity.type
_entity.pdbx_description
1 polymer ?
#
loop_
_entity_poly.entity_id
_entity_poly.type
_entity_poly.pdbx_seq_one_letter_code
_entity_poly.pdbx_strand_id
1 'polypeptide(L)'
;MLPVMIGSLFLGQANFTLRQYLQAAAIISGTSIVSLAEGRSKKSGASTRAGLLLIIGALFCDGVVGGVQRRLQVTCRKEDKQVRPYDLMFWTNLYMAVTSCLLALRSELREGATFCFANPSFAREVVKFSACGALGQASIFYTIANFDSVVCAAVTTTRKLLSVMISVLEGDGLPPMGWLGIGVSSMGIAGEVL
;
A
#
# COMPACT_ATOMS: atom_id res chain seq x y z
N MET A 1 0.01 0.41 6.93
CA MET A 1 -0.34 1.34 8.03
C MET A 1 0.83 1.55 8.98
N LEU A 2 1.27 0.53 9.75
CA LEU A 2 2.32 0.71 10.78
C LEU A 2 3.59 1.43 10.29
N PRO A 3 4.25 1.02 9.18
CA PRO A 3 5.51 1.66 8.79
C PRO A 3 5.30 3.11 8.35
N VAL A 4 4.23 3.39 7.62
CA VAL A 4 3.82 4.72 7.16
C VAL A 4 3.55 5.66 8.34
N MET A 5 2.89 5.15 9.40
CA MET A 5 2.59 5.92 10.60
C MET A 5 3.87 6.22 11.40
N ILE A 6 4.76 5.24 11.56
CA ILE A 6 6.08 5.44 12.18
C ILE A 6 6.92 6.44 11.39
N GLY A 7 6.99 6.30 10.06
CA GLY A 7 7.72 7.24 9.22
C GLY A 7 7.13 8.65 9.27
N SER A 8 5.81 8.78 9.34
CA SER A 8 5.12 10.06 9.52
C SER A 8 5.41 10.71 10.89
N LEU A 9 5.59 9.92 11.94
CA LEU A 9 5.99 10.38 13.27
C LEU A 9 7.45 10.91 13.25
N PHE A 10 8.39 10.09 12.78
CA PHE A 10 9.83 10.41 12.84
C PHE A 10 10.28 11.44 11.79
N LEU A 11 9.84 11.30 10.54
CA LEU A 11 10.29 12.14 9.42
C LEU A 11 9.29 13.27 9.11
N GLY A 12 8.00 13.01 9.33
CA GLY A 12 6.92 13.96 9.09
C GLY A 12 6.62 14.90 10.26
N GLN A 13 7.26 14.70 11.42
CA GLN A 13 7.00 15.42 12.68
C GLN A 13 5.52 15.43 13.07
N ALA A 14 4.78 14.38 12.74
CA ALA A 14 3.37 14.25 13.07
C ALA A 14 3.18 13.87 14.54
N ASN A 15 2.30 14.55 15.26
CA ASN A 15 1.86 14.11 16.58
C ASN A 15 0.56 13.32 16.43
N PHE A 16 0.60 12.03 16.76
CA PHE A 16 -0.58 11.17 16.79
C PHE A 16 -1.17 11.11 18.19
N THR A 17 -2.50 11.13 18.28
CA THR A 17 -3.20 10.95 19.55
C THR A 17 -3.20 9.48 19.97
N LEU A 18 -3.39 9.21 21.27
CA LEU A 18 -3.48 7.84 21.80
C LEU A 18 -4.55 7.00 21.06
N ARG A 19 -5.64 7.64 20.63
CA ARG A 19 -6.71 6.99 19.85
C ARG A 19 -6.20 6.44 18.52
N GLN A 20 -5.38 7.20 17.79
CA GLN A 20 -4.83 6.77 16.49
C GLN A 20 -3.87 5.59 16.64
N TYR A 21 -3.09 5.53 17.72
CA TYR A 21 -2.25 4.37 18.01
C TYR A 21 -3.07 3.11 18.33
N LEU A 22 -4.14 3.25 19.15
CA LEU A 22 -5.04 2.14 19.47
C LEU A 22 -5.78 1.62 18.23
N GLN A 23 -6.23 2.52 17.36
CA GLN A 23 -6.87 2.17 16.09
C GLN A 23 -5.90 1.44 15.16
N ALA A 24 -4.68 1.96 14.97
CA ALA A 24 -3.67 1.28 14.19
C ALA A 24 -3.37 -0.14 14.73
N ALA A 25 -3.27 -0.30 16.06
CA ALA A 25 -3.09 -1.60 16.70
C ALA A 25 -4.27 -2.56 16.44
N ALA A 26 -5.51 -2.07 16.53
CA ALA A 26 -6.71 -2.83 16.20
C ALA A 26 -6.74 -3.28 14.72
N ILE A 27 -6.33 -2.40 13.79
CA ILE A 27 -6.26 -2.73 12.36
C ILE A 27 -5.20 -3.82 12.12
N ILE A 28 -4.02 -3.70 12.71
CA ILE A 28 -2.91 -4.66 12.53
C ILE A 28 -3.27 -6.01 13.12
N SER A 29 -3.81 -6.04 14.34
CA SER A 29 -4.24 -7.28 14.98
C SER A 29 -5.37 -7.96 14.21
N GLY A 30 -6.40 -7.21 13.81
CA GLY A 30 -7.52 -7.74 13.03
C GLY A 30 -7.09 -8.29 11.67
N THR A 31 -6.27 -7.55 10.91
CA THR A 31 -5.75 -8.01 9.60
C THR A 31 -4.83 -9.23 9.74
N SER A 32 -4.03 -9.31 10.80
CA SER A 32 -3.18 -10.48 11.07
C SER A 32 -4.00 -11.73 11.38
N ILE A 33 -5.09 -11.58 12.16
CA ILE A 33 -6.02 -12.69 12.45
C ILE A 33 -6.68 -13.18 11.16
N VAL A 34 -7.11 -12.27 10.29
CA VAL A 34 -7.70 -12.60 8.99
C VAL A 34 -6.69 -13.36 8.11
N SER A 35 -5.46 -12.87 7.98
CA SER A 35 -4.42 -13.55 7.19
C SER A 35 -4.08 -14.94 7.72
N LEU A 36 -4.06 -15.13 9.04
CA LEU A 36 -3.84 -16.45 9.66
C LEU A 36 -5.03 -17.40 9.47
N ALA A 37 -6.25 -16.87 9.44
CA ALA A 37 -7.46 -17.64 9.19
C ALA A 37 -7.51 -18.16 7.75
N GLU A 38 -7.16 -17.34 6.76
CA GLU A 38 -7.08 -17.75 5.35
C GLU A 38 -5.89 -18.69 5.07
N GLY A 39 -4.73 -18.44 5.71
CA GLY A 39 -3.51 -19.22 5.51
C GLY A 39 -3.59 -20.69 5.93
N ARG A 40 -4.64 -21.10 6.64
CA ARG A 40 -4.90 -22.51 6.96
C ARG A 40 -5.37 -23.35 5.75
N SER A 41 -5.90 -22.74 4.68
CA SER A 41 -6.39 -23.50 3.50
C SER A 41 -5.41 -23.57 2.32
N LYS A 42 -4.34 -22.76 2.29
CA LYS A 42 -3.33 -22.77 1.22
C LYS A 42 -1.90 -22.86 1.77
N LYS A 43 -1.45 -24.07 2.15
CA LYS A 43 -0.02 -24.35 2.39
C LYS A 43 0.66 -24.78 1.08
N SER A 44 1.16 -23.83 0.30
CA SER A 44 2.20 -24.11 -0.70
C SER A 44 3.00 -22.84 -1.00
N GLY A 45 4.05 -22.61 -0.23
CA GLY A 45 5.01 -21.53 -0.46
C GLY A 45 6.19 -21.63 0.49
N ALA A 46 7.39 -21.86 -0.04
CA ALA A 46 8.60 -21.93 0.75
C ALA A 46 8.94 -20.54 1.33
N SER A 47 8.82 -20.38 2.65
CA SER A 47 9.25 -19.16 3.35
C SER A 47 10.77 -19.04 3.31
N THR A 48 11.28 -18.30 2.33
CA THR A 48 12.72 -18.08 2.18
C THR A 48 13.15 -16.90 3.05
N ARG A 49 14.23 -17.05 3.85
CA ARG A 49 14.77 -15.98 4.71
C ARG A 49 15.05 -14.68 3.94
N ALA A 50 15.49 -14.79 2.68
CA ALA A 50 15.68 -13.67 1.78
C ALA A 50 14.36 -12.94 1.47
N GLY A 51 13.26 -13.66 1.24
CA GLY A 51 11.94 -13.06 1.03
C GLY A 51 11.44 -12.28 2.23
N LEU A 52 11.67 -12.81 3.45
CA LEU A 52 11.34 -12.09 4.69
C LEU A 52 12.15 -10.80 4.84
N LEU A 53 13.47 -10.85 4.57
CA LEU A 53 14.33 -9.66 4.60
C LEU A 53 13.89 -8.61 3.57
N LEU A 54 13.53 -9.03 2.36
CA LEU A 54 13.03 -8.13 1.31
C LEU A 54 11.70 -7.47 1.71
N ILE A 55 10.78 -8.21 2.33
CA ILE A 55 9.52 -7.65 2.84
C ILE A 55 9.78 -6.61 3.92
N ILE A 56 10.66 -6.89 4.89
CA ILE A 56 11.00 -5.93 5.95
C ILE A 56 11.62 -4.66 5.35
N GLY A 57 12.54 -4.82 4.39
CA GLY A 57 13.14 -3.70 3.67
C GLY A 57 12.11 -2.87 2.90
N ALA A 58 11.17 -3.53 2.20
CA ALA A 58 10.09 -2.86 1.48
C ALA A 58 9.17 -2.07 2.42
N LEU A 59 8.78 -2.67 3.56
CA LEU A 59 7.97 -1.99 4.57
C LEU A 59 8.69 -0.77 5.17
N PHE A 60 10.00 -0.87 5.38
CA PHE A 60 10.79 0.27 5.85
C PHE A 60 10.79 1.41 4.83
N CYS A 61 11.01 1.11 3.55
CA CYS A 61 10.93 2.11 2.47
C CYS A 61 9.55 2.75 2.38
N ASP A 62 8.46 1.97 2.50
CA ASP A 62 7.09 2.50 2.55
C ASP A 62 6.90 3.49 3.70
N GLY A 63 7.50 3.20 4.86
CA GLY A 63 7.52 4.10 6.01
C GLY A 63 8.23 5.42 5.71
N VAL A 64 9.45 5.35 5.16
CA VAL A 64 10.24 6.53 4.79
C VAL A 64 9.48 7.40 3.78
N VAL A 65 8.94 6.79 2.72
CA VAL A 65 8.19 7.51 1.68
C VAL A 65 6.95 8.18 2.29
N GLY A 66 6.16 7.46 3.09
CA GLY A 66 4.98 8.01 3.75
C GLY A 66 5.31 9.21 4.65
N GLY A 67 6.43 9.15 5.36
CA GLY A 67 6.92 10.25 6.20
C GLY A 67 7.41 11.46 5.43
N VAL A 68 8.17 11.25 4.35
CA VAL A 68 8.63 12.33 3.46
C VAL A 68 7.46 13.01 2.74
N GLN A 69 6.48 12.22 2.27
CA GLN A 69 5.25 12.75 1.66
C GLN A 69 4.49 13.67 2.62
N ARG A 70 4.35 13.26 3.89
CA ARG A 70 3.71 14.10 4.91
C ARG A 70 4.51 15.36 5.22
N ARG A 71 5.85 15.25 5.36
CA ARG A 71 6.72 16.42 5.58
C ARG A 71 6.59 17.45 4.47
N LEU A 72 6.56 16.99 3.22
CA LEU A 72 6.38 17.86 2.05
C LEU A 72 5.04 18.61 2.12
N GLN A 73 3.95 17.91 2.45
CA GLN A 73 2.62 18.54 2.60
C GLN A 73 2.58 19.59 3.70
N VAL A 74 3.13 19.28 4.87
CA VAL A 74 3.20 20.22 5.99
C VAL A 74 4.03 21.45 5.63
N THR A 75 5.13 21.27 4.89
CA THR A 75 6.01 22.38 4.47
C THR A 75 5.31 23.26 3.44
N CYS A 76 4.67 22.69 2.41
CA CYS A 76 3.91 23.46 1.43
C CYS A 76 2.75 24.22 2.07
N ARG A 77 2.02 23.60 3.00
CA ARG A 77 0.92 24.25 3.74
C ARG A 77 1.39 25.42 4.60
N LYS A 78 2.61 25.37 5.13
CA LYS A 78 3.22 26.50 5.88
C LYS A 78 3.61 27.68 4.99
N GLU A 79 3.92 27.43 3.73
CA GLU A 79 4.23 28.47 2.72
C GLU A 79 3.00 28.96 1.95
N ASP A 80 1.79 28.61 2.41
CA ASP A 80 0.50 28.90 1.74
C ASP A 80 0.43 28.40 0.29
N LYS A 81 1.23 27.37 -0.03
CA LYS A 81 1.23 26.70 -1.33
C LYS A 81 0.44 25.40 -1.23
N GLN A 82 -0.54 25.24 -2.11
CA GLN A 82 -1.22 23.96 -2.23
C GLN A 82 -0.34 22.93 -2.93
N VAL A 83 -0.27 21.72 -2.37
CA VAL A 83 0.39 20.60 -3.04
C VAL A 83 -0.45 20.20 -4.23
N ARG A 84 0.05 20.45 -5.44
CA ARG A 84 -0.62 20.02 -6.68
C ARG A 84 -0.47 18.49 -6.80
N PRO A 85 -1.57 17.71 -6.72
CA PRO A 85 -1.51 16.25 -6.70
C PRO A 85 -0.82 15.66 -7.93
N TYR A 86 -1.05 16.28 -9.10
CA TYR A 86 -0.50 15.83 -10.37
C TYR A 86 1.00 16.13 -10.51
N ASP A 87 1.50 17.23 -9.94
CA ASP A 87 2.94 17.50 -9.90
C ASP A 87 3.65 16.47 -9.02
N LEU A 88 3.07 16.18 -7.85
CA LEU A 88 3.61 15.17 -6.93
C LEU A 88 3.62 13.79 -7.60
N MET A 89 2.55 13.42 -8.30
CA MET A 89 2.46 12.16 -9.04
C MET A 89 3.51 12.08 -10.15
N PHE A 90 3.64 13.14 -10.96
CA PHE A 90 4.58 13.18 -12.08
C PHE A 90 6.02 13.02 -11.60
N TRP A 91 6.45 13.81 -10.62
CA TRP A 91 7.82 13.74 -10.11
C TRP A 91 8.10 12.40 -9.42
N THR A 92 7.18 11.91 -8.59
CA THR A 92 7.37 10.63 -7.88
C THR A 92 7.49 9.48 -8.88
N ASN A 93 6.61 9.42 -9.88
CA ASN A 93 6.63 8.37 -10.89
C ASN A 93 7.84 8.49 -11.83
N LEU A 94 8.29 9.70 -12.14
CA LEU A 94 9.50 9.91 -12.94
C LEU A 94 10.74 9.37 -12.22
N TYR A 95 10.93 9.72 -10.94
CA TYR A 95 12.04 9.19 -10.14
C TYR A 95 11.96 7.66 -9.97
N MET A 96 10.76 7.09 -9.75
CA MET A 96 10.57 5.63 -9.73
C MET A 96 10.90 4.98 -11.08
N ALA A 97 10.53 5.59 -12.20
CA ALA A 97 10.82 5.06 -13.52
C ALA A 97 12.33 5.08 -13.82
N VAL A 98 13.02 6.17 -13.50
CA VAL A 98 14.47 6.28 -13.68
C VAL A 98 15.20 5.25 -12.81
N THR A 99 14.88 5.17 -11.52
CA THR A 99 15.51 4.22 -10.60
C THR A 99 15.23 2.76 -10.98
N SER A 100 13.99 2.44 -11.36
CA SER A 100 13.61 1.12 -11.86
C SER A 100 14.37 0.75 -13.14
N CYS A 101 14.49 1.68 -14.08
CA CYS A 101 15.25 1.48 -15.32
C CYS A 101 16.72 1.18 -15.02
N LEU A 102 17.35 1.98 -14.13
CA LEU A 102 18.76 1.79 -13.74
C LEU A 102 19.01 0.43 -13.07
N LEU A 103 18.10 -0.02 -12.19
CA LEU A 103 18.21 -1.31 -11.52
C LEU A 103 17.99 -2.48 -12.49
N ALA A 104 17.12 -2.31 -13.49
CA ALA A 104 16.76 -3.36 -14.43
C ALA A 104 17.71 -3.46 -15.65
N LEU A 105 18.79 -2.66 -15.70
CA LEU A 105 19.86 -2.74 -16.72
C LEU A 105 20.63 -4.08 -16.73
N ARG A 106 20.40 -4.96 -15.76
CA ARG A 106 21.19 -6.19 -15.57
C ARG A 106 20.91 -7.30 -16.61
N SER A 107 19.72 -7.36 -17.22
CA SER A 107 19.32 -8.25 -18.34
C SER A 107 17.79 -8.34 -18.47
N GLU A 108 17.10 -8.24 -17.34
CA GLU A 108 15.65 -8.45 -17.17
C GLU A 108 14.79 -7.57 -18.10
N LEU A 109 15.17 -6.30 -18.31
CA LEU A 109 14.44 -5.40 -19.21
C LEU A 109 14.42 -5.91 -20.64
N ARG A 110 15.54 -6.46 -21.11
CA ARG A 110 15.67 -6.94 -22.49
C ARG A 110 14.89 -8.23 -22.68
N GLU A 111 15.00 -9.15 -21.74
CA GLU A 111 14.25 -10.42 -21.77
C GLU A 111 12.75 -10.19 -21.67
N GLY A 112 12.30 -9.34 -20.75
CA GLY A 112 10.90 -8.94 -20.61
C GLY A 112 10.34 -8.26 -21.86
N ALA A 113 11.11 -7.36 -22.49
CA ALA A 113 10.71 -6.73 -23.74
C ALA A 113 10.58 -7.76 -24.88
N THR A 114 11.56 -8.65 -25.04
CA THR A 114 11.48 -9.71 -26.07
C THR A 114 10.29 -10.64 -25.86
N PHE A 115 9.95 -10.96 -24.61
CA PHE A 115 8.79 -11.79 -24.29
C PHE A 115 7.47 -11.10 -24.66
N CYS A 116 7.34 -9.80 -24.37
CA CYS A 116 6.18 -9.00 -24.75
C CYS A 116 6.02 -8.88 -26.28
N PHE A 117 7.12 -8.73 -27.02
CA PHE A 117 7.08 -8.72 -28.49
C PHE A 117 6.73 -10.09 -29.09
N ALA A 118 7.18 -11.18 -28.46
CA ALA A 118 6.81 -12.53 -28.88
C ALA A 118 5.34 -12.87 -28.59
N ASN A 119 4.71 -12.22 -27.60
CA ASN A 119 3.34 -12.49 -27.16
C ASN A 119 2.48 -11.21 -27.14
N PRO A 120 1.99 -10.73 -28.30
CA PRO A 120 1.23 -9.48 -28.38
C PRO A 120 -0.09 -9.48 -27.61
N SER A 121 -0.71 -10.65 -27.41
CA SER A 121 -1.90 -10.81 -26.56
C SER A 121 -1.59 -10.47 -25.10
N PHE A 122 -0.47 -10.98 -24.58
CA PHE A 122 0.01 -10.67 -23.22
C PHE A 122 0.38 -9.20 -23.07
N ALA A 123 1.09 -8.62 -24.05
CA ALA A 123 1.43 -7.20 -24.04
C ALA A 123 0.19 -6.30 -23.94
N ARG A 124 -0.90 -6.67 -24.62
CA ARG A 124 -2.17 -5.93 -24.53
C ARG A 124 -2.78 -5.97 -23.13
N GLU A 125 -2.73 -7.11 -22.45
CA GLU A 125 -3.19 -7.21 -21.06
C GLU A 125 -2.31 -6.42 -20.09
N VAL A 126 -0.99 -6.41 -20.30
CA VAL A 126 -0.05 -5.57 -19.52
C VAL A 126 -0.36 -4.07 -19.69
N VAL A 127 -0.66 -3.62 -20.91
CA VAL A 127 -1.02 -2.22 -21.17
C VAL A 127 -2.34 -1.87 -20.51
N LYS A 128 -3.37 -2.72 -20.60
CA LYS A 128 -4.65 -2.51 -19.90
C LYS A 128 -4.46 -2.45 -18.39
N PHE A 129 -3.69 -3.38 -17.83
CA PHE A 129 -3.36 -3.41 -16.40
C PHE A 129 -2.62 -2.14 -15.97
N SER A 130 -1.66 -1.69 -16.76
CA SER A 130 -0.90 -0.46 -16.50
C SER A 130 -1.77 0.79 -16.59
N ALA A 131 -2.69 0.87 -17.56
CA ALA A 131 -3.65 1.97 -17.67
C ALA A 131 -4.60 2.02 -16.47
N CYS A 132 -5.13 0.87 -16.05
CA CYS A 132 -5.94 0.77 -14.84
C CYS A 132 -5.13 1.16 -13.59
N GLY A 133 -3.88 0.73 -13.50
CA GLY A 133 -2.95 1.10 -12.43
C GLY A 133 -2.69 2.60 -12.37
N ALA A 134 -2.48 3.25 -13.52
CA ALA A 134 -2.26 4.69 -13.61
C ALA A 134 -3.49 5.49 -13.15
N LEU A 135 -4.70 5.07 -13.55
CA LEU A 135 -5.95 5.66 -13.07
C LEU A 135 -6.10 5.51 -11.54
N GLY A 136 -5.78 4.32 -11.01
CA GLY A 136 -5.79 4.08 -9.55
C GLY A 136 -4.78 4.95 -8.81
N GLN A 137 -3.59 5.17 -9.38
CA GLN A 137 -2.58 6.04 -8.79
C GLN A 137 -3.02 7.50 -8.73
N ALA A 138 -3.74 8.01 -9.73
CA ALA A 138 -4.28 9.37 -9.67
C ALA A 138 -5.18 9.57 -8.43
N SER A 139 -6.04 8.59 -8.13
CA SER A 139 -6.87 8.59 -6.91
C SER A 139 -6.06 8.51 -5.62
N ILE A 140 -4.96 7.75 -5.62
CA ILE A 140 -4.03 7.65 -4.47
C ILE A 140 -3.37 9.00 -4.20
N PHE A 141 -2.76 9.62 -5.22
CA PHE A 141 -2.09 10.91 -5.06
C PHE A 141 -3.07 12.04 -4.73
N TYR A 142 -4.29 12.00 -5.28
CA TYR A 142 -5.36 12.89 -4.88
C TYR A 142 -5.70 12.75 -3.38
N THR A 143 -5.84 11.52 -2.90
CA THR A 143 -6.12 11.24 -1.48
C THR A 143 -4.97 11.72 -0.60
N ILE A 144 -3.73 11.42 -0.99
CA ILE A 144 -2.53 11.85 -0.27
C ILE A 144 -2.50 13.37 -0.17
N ALA A 145 -2.71 14.10 -1.27
CA ALA A 145 -2.62 15.57 -1.27
C ALA A 145 -3.73 16.27 -0.46
N ASN A 146 -4.91 15.67 -0.33
CA ASN A 146 -6.04 16.25 0.41
C ASN A 146 -6.15 15.76 1.86
N PHE A 147 -5.79 14.51 2.13
CA PHE A 147 -6.05 13.81 3.40
C PHE A 147 -4.80 13.16 4.03
N ASP A 148 -3.60 13.46 3.53
CA ASP A 148 -2.32 12.88 3.95
C ASP A 148 -2.10 11.38 3.62
N SER A 149 -0.84 10.95 3.77
CA SER A 149 -0.39 9.57 3.53
C SER A 149 -0.97 8.54 4.51
N VAL A 150 -1.32 8.94 5.73
CA VAL A 150 -1.89 8.04 6.76
C VAL A 150 -3.30 7.61 6.38
N VAL A 151 -4.19 8.55 6.01
CA VAL A 151 -5.55 8.23 5.55
C VAL A 151 -5.51 7.38 4.27
N CYS A 152 -4.58 7.65 3.35
CA CYS A 152 -4.38 6.81 2.18
C CYS A 152 -4.04 5.35 2.55
N ALA A 153 -3.17 5.16 3.54
CA ALA A 153 -2.83 3.83 4.03
C ALA A 153 -4.02 3.16 4.74
N ALA A 154 -4.96 3.92 5.34
CA ALA A 154 -6.19 3.40 5.91
C ALA A 154 -7.14 2.92 4.81
N VAL A 155 -7.42 3.77 3.81
CA VAL A 155 -8.26 3.45 2.66
C VAL A 155 -7.78 2.20 1.91
N THR A 156 -6.46 2.07 1.69
CA THR A 156 -5.90 0.88 1.03
C THR A 156 -6.03 -0.38 1.90
N THR A 157 -5.98 -0.25 3.22
CA THR A 157 -6.23 -1.37 4.14
C THR A 157 -7.70 -1.78 4.13
N THR A 158 -8.63 -0.82 4.12
CA THR A 158 -10.07 -1.09 3.93
C THR A 158 -10.34 -1.83 2.64
N ARG A 159 -9.74 -1.37 1.53
CA ARG A 159 -9.86 -2.06 0.24
C ARG A 159 -9.40 -3.52 0.33
N LYS A 160 -8.25 -3.79 0.98
CA LYS A 160 -7.74 -5.15 1.17
C LYS A 160 -8.72 -6.01 1.97
N LEU A 161 -9.29 -5.47 3.04
CA LEU A 161 -10.29 -6.18 3.85
C LEU A 161 -11.56 -6.50 3.04
N LEU A 162 -12.06 -5.56 2.24
CA LEU A 162 -13.21 -5.81 1.36
C LEU A 162 -12.91 -6.91 0.33
N SER A 163 -11.71 -6.93 -0.26
CA SER A 163 -11.30 -8.01 -1.15
C SER A 163 -11.28 -9.37 -0.45
N VAL A 164 -10.84 -9.43 0.80
CA VAL A 164 -10.93 -10.66 1.61
C VAL A 164 -12.40 -11.04 1.87
N MET A 165 -13.25 -10.09 2.27
CA MET A 165 -14.67 -10.38 2.48
C MET A 165 -15.35 -10.94 1.23
N ILE A 166 -15.07 -10.37 0.05
CA ILE A 166 -15.60 -10.88 -1.23
C ILE A 166 -15.08 -12.29 -1.50
N SER A 167 -13.77 -12.53 -1.34
CA SER A 167 -13.17 -13.85 -1.56
C SER A 167 -13.78 -14.92 -0.65
N VAL A 168 -14.27 -14.55 0.52
CA VAL A 168 -14.87 -15.45 1.51
C VAL A 168 -16.32 -15.74 1.18
N LEU A 169 -17.04 -14.76 0.63
CA LEU A 169 -18.40 -14.93 0.15
C LEU A 169 -18.48 -15.88 -1.05
N GLU A 170 -17.43 -15.89 -1.89
CA GLU A 170 -17.32 -16.75 -3.07
C GLU A 170 -16.68 -18.13 -2.79
N GLY A 171 -16.03 -18.31 -1.64
CA GLY A 171 -15.30 -19.54 -1.27
C GLY A 171 -15.95 -20.35 -0.14
N ASP A 172 -15.19 -21.30 0.43
CA ASP A 172 -15.65 -22.23 1.49
C ASP A 172 -15.90 -21.59 2.88
N GLY A 173 -15.98 -20.25 2.95
CA GLY A 173 -16.17 -19.49 4.19
C GLY A 173 -14.92 -19.36 5.07
N LEU A 174 -14.95 -18.37 5.98
CA LEU A 174 -13.91 -18.17 7.00
C LEU A 174 -14.27 -18.90 8.30
N PRO A 175 -13.28 -19.43 9.04
CA PRO A 175 -13.49 -19.86 10.40
C PRO A 175 -13.97 -18.68 11.28
N PRO A 176 -14.67 -18.92 12.40
CA PRO A 176 -15.23 -17.87 13.27
C PRO A 176 -14.21 -16.82 13.71
N MET A 177 -12.95 -17.23 13.85
CA MET A 177 -11.84 -16.35 14.21
C MET A 177 -11.52 -15.31 13.12
N GLY A 178 -11.72 -15.65 11.84
CA GLY A 178 -11.57 -14.72 10.71
C GLY A 178 -12.64 -13.63 10.71
N TRP A 179 -13.88 -13.97 11.04
CA TRP A 179 -14.97 -13.00 11.21
C TRP A 179 -14.70 -12.01 12.34
N LEU A 180 -14.15 -12.48 13.47
CA LEU A 180 -13.68 -11.61 14.54
C LEU A 180 -12.57 -10.66 14.06
N GLY A 181 -11.61 -11.15 13.27
CA GLY A 181 -10.56 -10.31 12.68
C GLY A 181 -11.10 -9.21 11.76
N ILE A 182 -12.11 -9.52 10.94
CA ILE A 182 -12.82 -8.54 10.09
C ILE A 182 -13.52 -7.50 10.96
N GLY A 183 -14.21 -7.92 12.03
CA GLY A 183 -14.92 -7.02 12.94
C GLY A 183 -13.98 -6.03 13.65
N VAL A 184 -12.88 -6.54 14.22
CA VAL A 184 -11.87 -5.72 14.93
C VAL A 184 -11.19 -4.73 13.97
N SER A 185 -10.79 -5.18 12.78
CA SER A 185 -10.13 -4.31 11.80
C SER A 185 -11.06 -3.25 11.22
N SER A 186 -12.32 -3.60 10.94
CA SER A 186 -13.34 -2.64 10.48
C SER A 186 -13.65 -1.58 11.53
N MET A 187 -13.71 -1.96 12.81
CA MET A 187 -13.90 -1.02 13.92
C MET A 187 -12.71 -0.08 14.09
N GLY A 188 -11.49 -0.58 13.92
CA GLY A 188 -10.27 0.23 13.93
C GLY A 188 -10.26 1.29 12.82
N ILE A 189 -10.62 0.89 11.60
CA ILE A 189 -10.72 1.80 10.43
C ILE A 189 -11.82 2.84 10.64
N ALA A 190 -13.01 2.41 11.09
CA ALA A 190 -14.12 3.33 11.33
C ALA A 190 -13.75 4.40 12.35
N GLY A 191 -13.01 4.03 13.40
CA GLY A 191 -12.51 4.99 14.38
C GLY A 191 -11.43 5.94 13.83
N GLU A 192 -10.62 5.52 12.86
CA GLU A 192 -9.58 6.38 12.25
C GLU A 192 -10.17 7.41 11.28
N VAL A 193 -11.29 7.08 10.64
CA VAL A 193 -11.98 7.93 9.65
C VAL A 193 -12.98 8.90 10.29
N LEU A 194 -13.54 8.58 11.46
CA LEU A 194 -14.47 9.41 12.24
C LEU A 194 -13.76 10.37 13.19
#